data_AF-A0A7W7JXD8-F1
#
_entry.id   AF-A0A7W7JXD8-F1
#
_cell.length_a   1.000
_cell.length_b   1.000
_cell.length_c   1.000
_cell.angle_alpha   90.00
_cell.angle_beta   90.00
_cell.angle_gamma   90.00
#
_symmetry.space_group_name_H-M   'P 1'
#
loop_
_entity.id
_entity.type
_entity.pdbx_description
1 polymer ?
#
loop_
_entity_poly.entity_id
_entity_poly.type
_entity_poly.pdbx_seq_one_letter_code
_entity_poly.pdbx_strand_id
1 'polypeptide(L)' 'MAKPVLEVNPRHALVEKLSALGGGDEAVRADATHLLFDEARIADGELPVDPRAFSARLMRLMERGIG' A
#
# COMPACT_ATOMS: atom_id res chain seq x y z
N MET A 1 -8.23 3.51 24.99
CA MET A 1 -8.53 3.66 23.55
C MET A 1 -8.01 2.43 22.84
N ALA A 2 -8.81 1.79 21.98
CA ALA A 2 -8.36 0.64 21.17
C ALA A 2 -7.61 1.12 19.92
N LYS A 3 -6.75 0.26 19.33
CA LYS A 3 -6.10 0.54 18.05
C LYS A 3 -7.15 0.54 16.92
N PRO A 4 -7.04 1.40 15.90
CA PRO A 4 -7.91 1.36 14.73
C PRO A 4 -7.86 0.00 14.02
N VAL A 5 -8.98 -0.40 13.41
CA VAL A 5 -9.09 -1.62 12.60
C VAL A 5 -8.95 -1.25 11.14
N LEU A 6 -8.01 -1.89 10.44
CA LEU A 6 -7.89 -1.76 8.98
C LEU A 6 -8.78 -2.81 8.31
N GLU A 7 -9.85 -2.36 7.65
CA GLU A 7 -10.72 -3.23 6.87
C GLU A 7 -10.15 -3.44 5.47
N VAL A 8 -10.10 -4.71 5.03
CA VAL A 8 -9.62 -5.08 3.69
C VAL A 8 -10.75 -5.74 2.92
N ASN A 9 -10.99 -5.30 1.69
CA ASN A 9 -11.91 -5.97 0.77
C ASN A 9 -11.15 -7.07 -0.01
N PRO A 10 -11.33 -8.36 0.32
CA PRO A 10 -10.58 -9.44 -0.33
C PRO A 10 -10.98 -9.65 -1.80
N ARG A 11 -12.15 -9.13 -2.23
CA ARG A 11 -12.65 -9.22 -3.60
C ARG A 11 -12.20 -8.07 -4.49
N HIS A 12 -11.39 -7.16 -3.96
CA HIS A 12 -10.87 -6.04 -4.73
C HIS A 12 -9.72 -6.52 -5.63
N ALA A 13 -9.78 -6.20 -6.93
CA ALA A 13 -8.82 -6.70 -7.92
C ALA A 13 -7.35 -6.42 -7.56
N LEU A 14 -7.05 -5.28 -6.91
CA LEU A 14 -5.69 -4.99 -6.44
C LEU A 14 -5.25 -5.93 -5.31
N VAL A 15 -6.14 -6.23 -4.35
CA VAL A 15 -5.85 -7.12 -3.22
C VAL A 15 -5.59 -8.54 -3.73
N GLU A 16 -6.41 -9.00 -4.67
CA GLU A 16 -6.21 -10.30 -5.34
C GLU A 16 -4.85 -10.36 -6.05
N LYS A 17 -4.50 -9.34 -6.84
CA LYS A 17 -3.20 -9.26 -7.52
C LYS A 17 -2.02 -9.26 -6.56
N LEU A 18 -2.11 -8.49 -5.46
CA LEU A 18 -1.05 -8.45 -4.43
C LEU A 18 -0.89 -9.81 -3.73
N SER A 19 -1.99 -10.52 -3.50
CA SER A 19 -1.96 -11.86 -2.90
C SER A 19 -1.28 -12.90 -3.80
N ALA A 20 -1.38 -12.72 -5.12
CA ALA A 20 -0.80 -13.61 -6.12
C ALA A 20 0.69 -13.33 -6.40
N LEU A 21 1.28 -12.27 -5.84
CA LEU A 21 2.70 -11.96 -6.04
C LEU A 21 3.61 -13.08 -5.54
N GLY A 22 4.65 -13.40 -6.30
CA GLY A 22 5.65 -14.42 -5.97
C GLY A 22 6.84 -13.88 -5.17
N GLY A 23 7.82 -14.73 -4.88
CA GLY A 23 9.02 -14.37 -4.09
C GLY A 23 9.89 -13.28 -4.72
N GLY A 24 9.88 -13.13 -6.05
CA GLY A 24 10.60 -12.05 -6.75
C GLY A 24 9.99 -10.65 -6.56
N ASP A 25 8.77 -10.56 -6.02
CA ASP A 25 8.00 -9.32 -5.91
C ASP A 25 7.80 -8.85 -4.47
N GLU A 26 8.59 -9.36 -3.53
CA GLU A 26 8.46 -9.03 -2.11
C GLU A 26 8.56 -7.52 -1.84
N ALA A 27 9.50 -6.83 -2.49
CA ALA A 27 9.65 -5.38 -2.37
C ALA A 27 8.41 -4.62 -2.87
N VAL A 28 7.80 -5.05 -3.99
CA VAL A 28 6.56 -4.43 -4.51
C VAL A 28 5.40 -4.68 -3.57
N ARG A 29 5.27 -5.92 -3.08
CA ARG A 29 4.23 -6.28 -2.11
C ARG A 29 4.34 -5.43 -0.84
N ALA A 30 5.55 -5.25 -0.33
CA ALA A 30 5.80 -4.44 0.86
C ALA A 30 5.43 -2.97 0.64
N ASP A 31 5.93 -2.36 -0.44
CA ASP A 31 5.61 -0.96 -0.78
C ASP A 31 4.11 -0.76 -1.00
N ALA A 32 3.45 -1.64 -1.76
CA ALA A 32 2.01 -1.55 -2.03
C ALA A 32 1.16 -1.74 -0.77
N THR A 33 1.51 -2.65 0.12
CA THR A 33 0.78 -2.87 1.39
C THR A 33 0.84 -1.63 2.27
N HIS A 34 2.01 -1.01 2.35
CA HIS A 34 2.17 0.23 3.09
C HIS A 34 1.40 1.40 2.46
N LEU A 35 1.44 1.55 1.14
CA LEU A 35 0.67 2.59 0.45
C LEU A 35 -0.83 2.41 0.63
N LEU A 36 -1.34 1.18 0.62
CA LEU A 36 -2.75 0.90 0.91
C LEU A 36 -3.16 1.31 2.32
N PHE A 37 -2.27 1.12 3.30
CA PHE A 37 -2.51 1.57 4.66
C PHE A 37 -2.50 3.10 4.76
N ASP A 38 -1.53 3.78 4.14
CA ASP A 38 -1.49 5.24 4.11
C ASP A 38 -2.70 5.83 3.35
N GLU A 39 -3.17 5.18 2.28
CA GLU A 39 -4.36 5.59 1.54
C GLU A 39 -5.65 5.43 2.36
N ALA A 40 -5.78 4.37 3.15
CA ALA A 40 -6.90 4.21 4.09
C ALA A 40 -6.95 5.38 5.09
N ARG A 41 -5.79 5.81 5.59
CA ARG A 41 -5.69 7.00 6.46
C ARG A 41 -6.14 8.27 5.73
N ILE A 42 -5.68 8.46 4.49
CA ILE A 42 -6.08 9.61 3.66
C ILE A 42 -7.59 9.62 3.43
N ALA A 43 -8.19 8.45 3.15
CA ALA A 43 -9.64 8.32 2.96
C ALA A 43 -10.43 8.70 4.22
N ASP A 44 -9.88 8.43 5.41
CA ASP A 44 -10.43 8.84 6.71
C ASP A 44 -10.13 10.31 7.07
N GLY A 45 -9.46 11.06 6.17
CA GLY A 45 -9.07 12.46 6.40
C GLY A 45 -7.82 12.64 7.26
N GLU A 46 -7.08 11.56 7.52
CA GLU A 46 -5.80 11.58 8.23
C GLU A 46 -4.61 11.71 7.28
N LEU A 47 -3.47 12.13 7.81
CA LEU A 47 -2.21 12.11 7.06
C LEU A 47 -1.60 10.69 7.05
N PRO A 48 -0.80 10.35 6.01
CA PRO A 48 0.10 9.19 6.05
C PRO A 48 0.93 9.19 7.33
N VAL A 49 1.31 8.00 7.81
CA VAL A 49 2.13 7.89 9.03
C VAL A 49 3.47 8.59 8.86
N ASP A 50 4.06 8.45 7.67
CA ASP A 50 5.28 9.15 7.26
C ASP A 50 5.12 9.64 5.81
N PRO A 51 4.85 10.95 5.60
CA PRO A 51 4.68 11.51 4.25
C PRO A 51 5.91 11.32 3.34
N ARG A 52 7.13 11.30 3.89
CA ARG A 52 8.35 11.10 3.10
C ARG A 52 8.46 9.65 2.67
N ALA A 53 8.20 8.71 3.58
CA ALA A 53 8.21 7.29 3.25
C ALA A 53 7.11 6.95 2.23
N PHE A 54 5.91 7.54 2.38
CA PHE A 54 4.82 7.43 1.41
C PHE A 54 5.26 7.86 0.01
N SER A 55 5.78 9.08 -0.14
CA SER A 55 6.27 9.56 -1.45
C SER A 55 7.39 8.68 -2.01
N ALA A 56 8.32 8.22 -1.17
CA ALA A 56 9.41 7.34 -1.62
C ALA A 56 8.90 5.98 -2.13
N ARG A 57 7.92 5.37 -1.46
CA ARG A 57 7.27 4.13 -1.90
C ARG A 57 6.53 4.33 -3.22
N LEU A 58 5.77 5.41 -3.33
CA LEU A 58 5.03 5.74 -4.54
C LEU A 58 5.97 5.91 -5.73
N MET A 59 7.07 6.67 -5.58
CA MET A 59 8.06 6.86 -6.64
C MET A 59 8.66 5.53 -7.11
N ARG A 60 9.07 4.64 -6.20
CA ARG A 60 9.62 3.32 -6.57
C ARG A 60 8.64 2.46 -7.38
N LEU A 61 7.35 2.47 -7.02
CA LEU A 61 6.34 1.74 -7.79
C LEU A 61 6.07 2.39 -9.14
N MET A 62 6.06 3.72 -9.22
CA MET A 62 5.90 4.44 -10.49
C MET A 62 7.07 4.15 -11.43
N GLU A 63 8.31 4.26 -10.96
CA GLU A 63 9.53 3.95 -11.73
C GLU A 63 9.51 2.53 -12.28
N ARG A 64 9.05 1.57 -11.48
CA ARG A 64 8.92 0.18 -11.90
C ARG A 64 7.77 -0.07 -12.89
N GLY A 65 6.74 0.76 -12.89
CA GLY A 65 5.60 0.65 -13.80
C GLY A 65 5.79 1.33 -15.16
N ILE A 66 6.76 2.25 -15.27
CA ILE A 66 7.08 2.98 -16.50
C ILE A 66 8.36 2.46 -17.20
N GLY A 67 9.10 1.54 -16.58
CA GLY A 67 10.23 0.82 -17.17
C GLY A 67 9.83 -0.55 -17.68
#